data_AF-A0A357AEC4-F1
#
_entry.id   AF-A0A357AEC4-F1
#
_cell.length_a   1.000
_cell.length_b   1.000
_cell.length_c   1.000
_cell.angle_alpha   90.00
_cell.angle_beta   90.00
_cell.angle_gamma   90.00
#
_symmetry.space_group_name_H-M   'P 1'
#
loop_
_entity.id
_entity.type
_entity.pdbx_description
1 polymer ?
#
loop_
_entity_poly.entity_id
_entity_poly.type
_entity_poly.pdbx_seq_one_letter_code
_entity_poly.pdbx_strand_id
1 'polypeptide(L)' 'MLSLFDLEELTVSPETLTPTDAPPVSEKAYDPSEFNQYVMSTYGRFPIALKQGKGCLVWDTQGREYLDFVAGIATC' A
#
# COMPACT_ATOMS: atom_id res chain seq x y z
N MET A 1 -0.36 -44.18 27.91
CA MET A 1 -0.37 -43.34 29.13
C MET A 1 0.69 -42.27 28.91
N LEU A 2 0.29 -41.01 29.04
CA LEU A 2 0.85 -39.81 28.39
C LEU A 2 2.38 -39.63 28.57
N SER A 3 3.09 -39.37 27.46
CA SER A 3 4.50 -38.99 27.44
C SER A 3 4.62 -37.51 27.06
N LEU A 4 4.92 -36.69 28.07
CA LEU A 4 6.09 -35.80 28.09
C LEU A 4 6.52 -35.21 26.73
N PHE A 5 5.76 -34.27 26.18
CA PHE A 5 6.23 -33.26 25.22
C PHE A 5 5.52 -31.95 25.54
N ASP A 6 5.84 -31.44 26.73
CA ASP A 6 5.66 -30.06 27.13
C ASP A 6 6.84 -29.28 26.53
N LEU A 7 6.55 -28.08 26.00
CA LEU A 7 7.52 -27.02 25.68
C LEU A 7 8.44 -27.27 24.47
N GLU A 8 7.87 -27.13 23.26
CA GLU A 8 8.61 -26.48 22.17
C GLU A 8 8.05 -25.06 21.98
N GLU A 9 8.86 -24.14 22.49
CA GLU A 9 8.83 -22.70 22.36
C GLU A 9 8.29 -22.19 21.02
N LEU A 10 7.30 -21.28 21.10
CA LEU A 10 7.51 -19.85 20.85
C LEU A 10 8.19 -19.57 19.50
N THR A 11 7.41 -19.46 18.43
CA THR A 11 7.56 -18.41 17.41
C THR A 11 6.33 -18.38 16.49
N VAL A 12 5.15 -18.05 17.02
CA VAL A 12 4.06 -17.56 16.15
C VAL A 12 3.96 -16.06 16.40
N SER A 13 4.71 -15.32 15.59
CA SER A 13 4.62 -13.87 15.47
C SER A 13 3.18 -13.47 15.16
N PRO A 14 2.67 -12.33 15.68
CA PRO A 14 1.30 -11.92 15.42
C PRO A 14 1.15 -11.70 13.91
N GLU A 15 0.38 -12.57 13.26
CA GLU A 15 0.02 -12.42 11.85
C GLU A 15 -0.72 -11.11 11.69
N THR A 16 0.01 -10.08 11.27
CA THR A 16 -0.58 -8.92 10.65
C THR A 16 -1.18 -9.44 9.35
N LEU A 17 -2.51 -9.47 9.28
CA LEU A 17 -3.27 -9.77 8.07
C LEU A 17 -2.92 -8.73 7.00
N THR A 18 -1.79 -8.90 6.34
CA THR A 18 -1.57 -8.31 5.03
C THR A 18 -2.40 -9.15 4.07
N PRO A 19 -3.36 -8.56 3.34
CA PRO A 19 -3.95 -9.26 2.21
C PRO A 19 -2.78 -9.64 1.29
N THR A 20 -2.46 -10.94 1.23
CA THR A 20 -1.38 -11.49 0.40
C THR A 20 -1.71 -11.36 -1.10
N ASP A 21 -2.90 -10.84 -1.43
CA ASP A 21 -3.32 -10.45 -2.77
C ASP A 21 -3.00 -9.00 -3.14
N ALA A 22 -2.23 -8.26 -2.31
CA ALA A 22 -1.73 -6.96 -2.73
C ALA A 22 -0.92 -7.16 -4.02
N PRO A 23 -1.35 -6.58 -5.16
CA PRO A 23 -0.66 -6.79 -6.42
C PRO A 23 0.80 -6.36 -6.25
N PRO A 24 1.76 -7.08 -6.86
CA PRO A 24 3.16 -6.71 -6.79
C PRO A 24 3.27 -5.24 -7.20
N VAL A 25 4.00 -4.45 -6.41
CA VAL A 25 4.15 -3.00 -6.56
C VAL A 25 4.47 -2.71 -8.03
N SER A 26 3.44 -2.34 -8.78
CA SER A 26 3.47 -2.46 -10.25
C SER A 26 4.32 -1.32 -10.79
N GLU A 27 5.37 -1.65 -11.54
CA GLU A 27 6.21 -0.68 -12.26
C GLU A 27 5.47 0.00 -13.44
N LYS A 28 4.19 -0.33 -13.62
CA LYS A 28 3.38 0.13 -14.74
C LYS A 28 2.91 1.58 -14.55
N ALA A 29 2.73 2.28 -15.67
CA ALA A 29 2.08 3.59 -15.66
C ALA A 29 0.63 3.46 -15.16
N TYR A 30 0.15 4.47 -14.44
CA TYR A 30 -1.21 4.52 -13.89
C TYR A 30 -2.29 4.36 -14.98
N ASP A 31 -3.25 3.46 -14.74
CA ASP A 31 -4.44 3.27 -15.57
C ASP A 31 -5.71 3.60 -14.77
N PRO A 32 -6.48 4.63 -15.15
CA PRO A 32 -7.71 5.00 -14.44
C PRO A 32 -8.83 3.98 -14.59
N SER A 33 -8.82 3.13 -15.63
CA SER A 33 -9.88 2.13 -15.85
C SER A 33 -9.86 1.01 -14.82
N GLU A 34 -8.66 0.54 -14.46
CA GLU A 34 -8.44 -0.45 -13.41
C GLU A 34 -8.95 0.07 -12.06
N PHE A 35 -8.63 1.32 -11.72
CA PHE A 35 -9.13 1.96 -10.51
C PHE A 35 -10.67 1.99 -10.46
N ASN A 36 -11.32 2.39 -11.55
CA ASN A 36 -12.79 2.48 -11.62
C ASN A 36 -13.50 1.12 -11.59
N GLN A 37 -12.83 0.03 -11.99
CA GLN A 37 -13.40 -1.31 -11.91
C GLN A 37 -13.60 -1.77 -10.46
N TYR A 38 -12.68 -1.39 -9.57
CA TYR A 38 -12.67 -1.86 -8.18
C TYR A 38 -13.15 -0.81 -7.18
N VAL A 39 -13.23 0.46 -7.57
CA VAL A 39 -13.58 1.57 -6.67
C VAL A 39 -14.85 2.28 -7.13
N MET A 40 -15.76 2.54 -6.19
CA MET A 40 -16.97 3.32 -6.43
C MET A 40 -16.62 4.76 -6.85
N SER A 41 -17.39 5.34 -7.75
CA SER A 41 -17.18 6.71 -8.31
C SER A 41 -17.54 7.84 -7.35
N THR A 42 -17.08 7.78 -6.10
CA THR A 42 -17.31 8.79 -5.05
C THR A 42 -16.08 9.68 -4.82
N TYR A 43 -14.96 9.40 -5.48
CA TYR A 43 -13.70 10.14 -5.34
C TYR A 43 -13.35 10.89 -6.63
N GLY A 44 -13.31 12.22 -6.57
CA GLY A 44 -12.73 13.06 -7.63
C GLY A 44 -11.20 13.06 -7.54
N ARG A 45 -10.56 11.97 -7.99
CA ARG A 45 -9.10 11.82 -7.94
C ARG A 45 -8.43 12.36 -9.21
N PHE A 46 -7.23 12.89 -9.04
CA PHE A 46 -6.34 13.19 -10.16
C PHE A 46 -5.87 11.90 -10.83
N PRO A 47 -5.65 11.90 -12.16
CA PRO A 47 -5.22 10.73 -12.90
C PRO A 47 -3.71 10.47 -12.73
N ILE A 48 -3.26 10.26 -11.50
CA ILE A 48 -1.85 10.04 -11.12
C ILE A 48 -1.77 8.96 -10.05
N ALA A 49 -0.79 8.07 -10.16
CA ALA A 49 -0.40 7.16 -9.09
C ALA A 49 0.98 7.57 -8.56
N LEU A 50 1.05 7.79 -7.25
CA LEU A 50 2.30 8.05 -6.53
C LEU A 50 2.89 6.71 -6.09
N LYS A 51 4.17 6.49 -6.41
CA LYS A 51 4.92 5.28 -6.07
C LYS A 51 5.62 5.40 -4.71
N GLN A 52 6.15 6.58 -4.42
CA GLN A 52 6.95 6.83 -3.21
C GLN A 52 6.92 8.31 -2.84
N GLY A 53 7.20 8.62 -1.57
CA GLY A 53 7.33 9.99 -1.07
C GLY A 53 8.42 10.11 -0.02
N LYS A 54 9.05 11.29 0.08
CA LYS A 54 10.09 11.64 1.05
C LYS A 54 9.96 13.10 1.44
N GLY A 55 9.58 13.35 2.69
CA GLY A 55 9.27 14.71 3.16
C GLY A 55 8.11 15.28 2.33
N CYS A 56 8.31 16.48 1.77
CA CYS A 56 7.30 17.13 0.91
C CYS A 56 7.39 16.71 -0.57
N LEU A 57 8.31 15.81 -0.95
CA LEU A 57 8.48 15.38 -2.34
C LEU A 57 7.82 14.01 -2.55
N VAL A 58 7.13 13.85 -3.67
CA VAL A 58 6.51 12.60 -4.09
C VAL A 58 6.88 12.28 -5.53
N TRP A 59 7.01 11.00 -5.84
CA TRP A 59 7.31 10.53 -7.19
C TRP A 59 6.17 9.65 -7.71
N ASP A 60 5.83 9.86 -8.97
CA ASP A 60 4.86 9.00 -9.65
C ASP A 60 5.49 7.70 -10.18
N THR A 61 4.66 6.83 -10.75
CA THR A 61 5.15 5.57 -11.36
C THR A 61 6.02 5.78 -12.60
N GLN A 62 6.05 6.99 -13.17
CA GLN A 62 6.88 7.38 -14.33
C GLN A 62 8.19 8.04 -13.90
N GLY A 63 8.47 8.15 -12.60
CA GLY A 63 9.66 8.76 -12.05
C GLY A 63 9.66 10.29 -12.05
N ARG A 64 8.52 10.94 -12.32
CA ARG A 64 8.41 12.40 -12.20
C ARG A 64 8.28 12.79 -10.74
N GLU A 65 8.97 13.87 -10.38
CA GLU A 65 8.98 14.43 -9.04
C GLU A 65 7.97 15.57 -8.92
N TYR A 66 7.22 15.57 -7.82
CA TYR A 66 6.22 16.57 -7.48
C TYR A 66 6.42 17.05 -6.06
N LEU A 67 6.17 18.34 -5.84
CA LEU A 67 6.07 18.93 -4.50
C LEU A 67 4.62 18.78 -4.00
N ASP A 68 4.45 18.11 -2.86
CA ASP A 68 3.15 17.93 -2.21
C ASP A 68 2.74 19.19 -1.45
N PHE A 69 1.67 19.83 -1.94
CA PHE A 69 1.05 21.02 -1.35
C PHE A 69 -0.23 20.72 -0.55
N VAL A 70 -0.68 19.47 -0.52
CA VAL A 70 -1.96 19.06 0.09
C VAL A 70 -1.74 18.27 1.39
N ALA A 71 -0.58 17.61 1.53
CA ALA A 71 -0.19 16.80 2.70
C ALA A 71 -1.32 15.85 3.14
N GLY A 72 -1.98 15.22 2.17
CA GLY A 72 -3.03 14.23 2.43
C GLY A 72 -4.25 14.71 3.24
N ILE A 73 -4.68 15.97 3.08
CA ILE A 73 -5.66 16.68 3.95
C ILE A 73 -5.00 17.16 5.25
N ALA A 74 -3.81 17.76 5.15
CA ALA A 74 -3.10 18.39 6.27
C ALA A 74 -2.97 17.49 7.52
N THR A 75 -2.69 16.20 7.35
CA THR A 75 -2.49 15.28 8.49
C THR A 75 -1.00 15.29 8.89
N CYS A 76 -0.72 15.61 10.16
CA CYS A 76 0.63 15.70 10.74
C CYS A 76 1.13 14.39 11.35
#